data_AF-A0A7V3T6B0-F1
#
_entry.id   AF-A0A7V3T6B0-F1
#
_cell.length_a   1.000
_cell.length_b   1.000
_cell.length_c   1.000
_cell.angle_alpha   90.00
_cell.angle_beta   90.00
_cell.angle_gamma   90.00
#
_symmetry.space_group_name_H-M   'P 1'
#
loop_
_entity.id
_entity.type
_entity.pdbx_description
1 polymer ?
#
loop_
_entity_poly.entity_id
_entity_poly.type
_entity_poly.pdbx_seq_one_letter_code
_entity_poly.pdbx_strand_id
1 'polypeptide(L)'
;MDFLLRHQPAGQLLRLAYSGLKVNAELERVGDYAESIARQGLKLMGMEVGLPLERFEPIAQLSVQMLRDAVQAFVDQDAELASKAMAIEPTVDDLKSTLNKELVSLFRQDKLPWEAVNACLMIARRLERVSDQAKNICLEAIYVATGQQLKHPTAGVFRVLFVDQDHGPLSRMAEAIGTALGRSEWVFSSAGLAPRPLDERAARFMAQKGLPPGQPPKKPDQIPNLDFYQIVVCLRPGLCSQLQLPPAKRVELEWEVPDPSRCGGSEAEVQAAYEAAYQTLQREIRDLIQAVLGSDNVAHEQSNPMNL
;
A
#
# COMPACT_ATOMS: atom_id res chain seq x y z
N MET A 1 -16.63 18.00 13.79
CA MET A 1 -16.49 18.54 12.42
C MET A 1 -16.41 20.07 12.41
N ASP A 2 -17.03 20.74 13.38
CA ASP A 2 -17.13 22.20 13.47
C ASP A 2 -15.79 22.96 13.48
N PHE A 3 -14.73 22.38 14.04
CA PHE A 3 -13.40 23.00 14.05
C PHE A 3 -12.80 23.19 12.65
N LEU A 4 -12.93 22.17 11.79
CA LEU A 4 -12.40 22.22 10.40
C LEU A 4 -13.19 23.22 9.55
N LEU A 5 -14.51 23.29 9.75
CA LEU A 5 -15.40 24.23 9.08
C LEU A 5 -15.15 25.69 9.53
N ARG A 6 -14.82 25.90 10.80
CA ARG A 6 -14.66 27.23 11.40
C ARG A 6 -13.29 27.86 11.17
N HIS A 7 -12.24 27.05 11.09
CA HIS A 7 -10.86 27.55 11.00
C HIS A 7 -10.20 27.37 9.63
N GLN A 8 -10.82 26.61 8.71
CA GLN A 8 -10.31 26.34 7.35
C GLN A 8 -8.77 26.10 7.30
N PRO A 9 -8.22 25.20 8.14
CA PRO A 9 -6.79 24.94 8.13
C PRO A 9 -6.36 24.39 6.76
N ALA A 10 -5.23 24.86 6.23
CA ALA A 10 -4.69 24.42 4.95
C ALA A 10 -3.35 23.68 5.15
N GLY A 11 -3.01 22.80 4.20
CA GLY A 11 -1.73 22.09 4.19
C GLY A 11 -1.53 21.16 5.40
N GLN A 12 -0.45 21.37 6.15
CA GLN A 12 -0.02 20.49 7.25
C GLN A 12 -1.00 20.48 8.43
N LEU A 13 -1.64 21.61 8.75
CA LEU A 13 -2.58 21.70 9.87
C LEU A 13 -3.85 20.88 9.63
N LEU A 14 -4.32 20.80 8.39
CA LEU A 14 -5.44 19.94 8.01
C LEU A 14 -5.08 18.47 8.15
N ARG A 15 -3.88 18.08 7.70
CA ARG A 15 -3.37 16.70 7.86
C ARG A 15 -3.30 16.31 9.32
N LEU A 16 -2.71 17.17 10.16
CA LEU A 16 -2.59 16.93 11.60
C LEU A 16 -3.96 16.77 12.26
N ALA A 17 -4.91 17.67 11.99
CA ALA A 17 -6.25 17.59 12.57
C ALA A 17 -7.00 16.32 12.14
N TYR A 18 -6.93 15.96 10.86
CA TYR A 18 -7.58 14.76 10.33
C TYR A 18 -6.92 13.47 10.85
N SER A 19 -5.60 13.39 10.82
CA SER A 19 -4.86 12.23 11.36
C SER A 19 -5.04 12.10 12.87
N GLY A 20 -5.17 13.21 13.60
CA GLY A 20 -5.48 13.19 15.03
C GLY A 20 -6.82 12.49 15.33
N LEU A 21 -7.86 12.70 14.52
CA LEU A 21 -9.13 11.98 14.66
C LEU A 21 -8.97 10.48 14.46
N LYS A 22 -8.14 10.06 13.49
CA LYS A 22 -7.86 8.65 13.24
C LYS A 22 -7.06 8.03 14.38
N VAL A 23 -5.99 8.69 14.82
CA VAL A 23 -5.17 8.23 15.96
C VAL A 23 -6.03 8.07 17.22
N ASN A 24 -6.96 9.01 17.47
CA ASN A 24 -7.90 8.90 18.58
C ASN A 24 -8.76 7.62 18.51
N ALA A 25 -9.25 7.25 17.32
CA ALA A 25 -9.99 6.00 17.13
C ALA A 25 -9.12 4.75 17.33
N GLU A 26 -7.84 4.78 16.91
CA GLU A 26 -6.94 3.65 17.17
C GLU A 26 -6.61 3.49 18.67
N LEU A 27 -6.48 4.59 19.41
CA LEU A 27 -6.26 4.57 20.86
C LEU A 27 -7.48 4.05 21.62
N GLU A 28 -8.69 4.40 21.20
CA GLU A 28 -9.93 3.85 21.77
C GLU A 28 -9.95 2.32 21.63
N ARG A 29 -9.65 1.80 20.43
CA ARG A 29 -9.55 0.34 20.19
C ARG A 29 -8.51 -0.33 21.09
N VAL A 30 -7.37 0.30 21.34
CA VAL A 30 -6.37 -0.23 22.28
C VAL A 30 -6.94 -0.31 23.70
N GLY A 31 -7.72 0.69 24.11
CA GLY A 31 -8.47 0.67 25.38
C GLY A 31 -9.40 -0.54 25.49
N ASP A 32 -10.20 -0.81 24.46
CA ASP A 32 -11.08 -1.99 24.41
C ASP A 32 -10.29 -3.30 24.49
N TYR A 33 -9.11 -3.34 23.88
CA TYR A 33 -8.24 -4.53 23.94
C TYR A 33 -7.68 -4.74 25.34
N ALA A 34 -7.27 -3.68 26.02
CA ALA A 34 -6.83 -3.74 27.41
C ALA A 34 -7.97 -4.24 28.34
N GLU A 35 -9.19 -3.75 28.15
CA GLU A 35 -10.37 -4.23 28.88
C GLU A 35 -10.63 -5.73 28.61
N SER A 36 -10.54 -6.13 27.34
CA SER A 36 -10.71 -7.53 26.92
C SER A 36 -9.65 -8.46 27.55
N ILE A 37 -8.39 -8.02 27.60
CA ILE A 37 -7.28 -8.75 28.25
C ILE A 37 -7.56 -8.88 29.75
N ALA A 38 -7.90 -7.78 30.44
CA ALA A 38 -8.19 -7.80 31.87
C ALA A 38 -9.33 -8.78 32.20
N ARG A 39 -10.40 -8.78 31.39
CA ARG A 39 -11.53 -9.71 31.54
C ARG A 39 -11.13 -11.17 31.38
N GLN A 40 -10.25 -11.50 30.43
CA GLN A 40 -9.74 -12.88 30.31
C GLN A 40 -8.77 -13.24 31.45
N GLY A 41 -7.94 -12.29 31.89
CA GLY A 41 -7.03 -12.49 33.03
C GLY A 41 -7.79 -12.87 34.31
N LEU A 42 -8.90 -12.20 34.60
CA LEU A 42 -9.77 -12.54 35.74
C LEU A 42 -10.35 -13.96 35.65
N LYS A 43 -10.71 -14.44 34.46
CA LYS A 43 -11.17 -15.82 34.28
C LYS A 43 -10.06 -16.83 34.57
N LEU A 44 -8.85 -16.54 34.09
CA LEU A 44 -7.69 -17.41 34.27
C LEU A 44 -7.26 -17.52 35.74
N MET A 45 -7.33 -16.42 36.50
CA MET A 45 -7.04 -16.42 37.93
C MET A 45 -7.93 -17.39 38.74
N GLY A 46 -9.15 -17.67 38.27
CA GLY A 46 -10.07 -18.60 38.93
C GLY A 46 -9.86 -20.07 38.58
N MET A 47 -8.92 -20.42 37.69
CA MET A 47 -8.78 -21.78 37.15
C MET A 47 -7.67 -22.63 37.77
N GLU A 48 -6.80 -22.07 38.64
CA GLU A 48 -5.65 -22.78 39.26
C GLU A 48 -4.80 -23.61 38.26
N VAL A 49 -4.47 -23.03 37.10
CA VAL A 49 -3.68 -23.70 36.04
C VAL A 49 -2.29 -23.08 35.87
N GLY A 50 -1.30 -23.90 35.53
CA GLY A 50 0.06 -23.44 35.20
C GLY A 50 0.14 -22.84 33.80
N LEU A 51 0.11 -21.51 33.69
CA LEU A 51 0.17 -20.78 32.43
C LEU A 51 1.61 -20.43 32.04
N PRO A 52 1.97 -20.46 30.73
CA PRO A 52 3.29 -20.06 30.25
C PRO A 52 3.42 -18.53 30.17
N LEU A 53 3.33 -17.82 31.30
CA LEU A 53 3.30 -16.36 31.37
C LEU A 53 4.56 -15.71 30.77
N GLU A 54 5.70 -16.37 30.89
CA GLU A 54 6.99 -15.96 30.32
C GLU A 54 6.96 -15.86 28.78
N ARG A 55 6.01 -16.51 28.11
CA ARG A 55 5.81 -16.40 26.65
C ARG A 55 4.98 -15.19 26.25
N PHE A 56 4.11 -14.72 27.14
CA PHE A 56 3.28 -13.53 26.90
C PHE A 56 4.06 -12.24 27.12
N GLU A 57 4.99 -12.24 28.08
CA GLU A 57 5.72 -11.04 28.48
C GLU A 57 6.45 -10.34 27.32
N PRO A 58 7.21 -11.03 26.44
CA PRO A 58 7.85 -10.38 25.30
C PRO A 58 6.85 -9.77 24.31
N ILE A 59 5.73 -10.45 24.06
CA ILE A 59 4.67 -9.97 23.16
C ILE A 59 4.08 -8.68 23.73
N ALA A 60 3.77 -8.68 25.03
CA ALA A 60 3.22 -7.51 25.71
C ALA A 60 4.21 -6.33 25.73
N GLN A 61 5.46 -6.58 26.07
CA GLN A 61 6.51 -5.55 26.10
C GLN A 61 6.69 -4.90 24.72
N LEU A 62 6.83 -5.72 23.67
CA LEU A 62 7.00 -5.21 22.30
C LEU A 62 5.76 -4.45 21.81
N SER A 63 4.56 -4.98 22.03
CA SER A 63 3.31 -4.34 21.59
C SER A 63 3.09 -2.99 22.28
N VAL A 64 3.33 -2.91 23.60
CA VAL A 64 3.19 -1.67 24.38
C VAL A 64 4.28 -0.67 24.02
N GLN A 65 5.51 -1.13 23.82
CA GLN A 65 6.61 -0.25 23.40
C GLN A 65 6.35 0.33 22.01
N MET A 66 5.94 -0.51 21.06
CA MET A 66 5.58 -0.08 19.71
C MET A 66 4.46 0.96 19.72
N LEU A 67 3.44 0.80 20.58
CA LEU A 67 2.39 1.79 20.76
C LEU A 67 2.92 3.12 21.30
N ARG A 68 3.80 3.10 22.30
CA ARG A 68 4.42 4.32 22.85
C ARG A 68 5.22 5.06 21.79
N ASP A 69 6.05 4.33 21.05
CA ASP A 69 6.88 4.90 19.99
C ASP A 69 6.02 5.46 18.85
N ALA A 70 4.92 4.77 18.50
CA ALA A 70 3.97 5.25 17.50
C ALA A 70 3.30 6.57 17.91
N VAL A 71 2.85 6.68 19.16
CA VAL A 71 2.23 7.91 19.70
C VAL A 71 3.27 9.03 19.77
N GLN A 72 4.48 8.73 20.23
CA GLN A 72 5.57 9.72 20.29
C GLN A 72 5.92 10.23 18.89
N ALA A 73 6.07 9.32 17.92
CA ALA A 73 6.34 9.67 16.53
C ALA A 73 5.23 10.55 15.93
N PHE A 74 3.97 10.31 16.29
CA PHE A 74 2.85 11.15 15.85
C PHE A 74 2.91 12.56 16.44
N VAL A 75 3.18 12.68 17.74
CA VAL A 75 3.27 13.98 18.44
C VAL A 75 4.45 14.80 17.92
N ASP A 76 5.61 14.16 17.76
CA ASP A 76 6.84 14.82 17.33
C ASP A 76 6.94 14.96 15.80
N GLN A 77 6.02 14.34 15.06
CA GLN A 77 6.05 14.25 13.59
C GLN A 77 7.35 13.59 13.08
N ASP A 78 7.82 12.58 13.80
CA ASP A 78 9.05 11.85 13.51
C ASP A 78 8.77 10.61 12.64
N ALA A 79 8.99 10.76 11.33
CA ALA A 79 8.81 9.67 10.37
C ALA A 79 9.83 8.53 10.54
N GLU A 80 11.02 8.80 11.09
CA GLU A 80 12.04 7.76 11.29
C GLU A 80 11.69 6.89 12.49
N LEU A 81 11.26 7.50 13.60
CA LEU A 81 10.76 6.77 14.76
C LEU A 81 9.55 5.90 14.39
N ALA A 82 8.60 6.46 13.65
CA ALA A 82 7.44 5.71 13.14
C ALA A 82 7.86 4.49 12.29
N SER A 83 8.83 4.66 11.38
CA SER A 83 9.33 3.57 10.54
C SER A 83 10.02 2.48 11.35
N LYS A 84 10.82 2.86 12.35
CA LYS A 84 11.49 1.91 13.27
C LYS A 84 10.48 1.13 14.10
N ALA A 85 9.47 1.81 14.64
CA ALA A 85 8.41 1.16 15.43
C ALA A 85 7.62 0.15 14.58
N MET A 86 7.27 0.49 13.34
CA MET A 86 6.57 -0.42 12.42
C MET A 86 7.35 -1.71 12.13
N ALA A 87 8.68 -1.66 12.08
CA ALA A 87 9.51 -2.82 11.78
C ALA A 87 9.46 -3.91 12.88
N ILE A 88 8.89 -3.61 14.05
CA ILE A 88 8.77 -4.54 15.17
C ILE A 88 7.56 -5.49 14.99
N GLU A 89 6.52 -5.09 14.27
CA GLU A 89 5.26 -5.86 14.14
C GLU A 89 5.45 -7.31 13.67
N PRO A 90 6.29 -7.63 12.67
CA PRO A 90 6.51 -9.01 12.26
C PRO A 90 7.05 -9.90 13.40
N THR A 91 7.83 -9.32 14.31
CA THR A 91 8.36 -10.04 15.48
C THR A 91 7.23 -10.37 16.46
N VAL A 92 6.27 -9.47 16.65
CA VAL A 92 5.10 -9.71 17.52
C VAL A 92 4.24 -10.85 16.95
N ASP A 93 4.01 -10.85 15.64
CA ASP A 93 3.27 -11.90 14.94
C ASP A 93 3.93 -13.28 15.09
N ASP A 94 5.24 -13.36 14.92
CA ASP A 94 6.00 -14.61 15.06
C ASP A 94 5.96 -15.17 16.48
N LEU A 95 6.13 -14.29 17.49
CA LEU A 95 6.05 -14.68 18.90
C LEU A 95 4.64 -15.19 19.24
N LYS A 96 3.59 -14.51 18.78
CA LYS A 96 2.20 -14.93 18.96
C LYS A 96 1.89 -16.24 18.24
N SER A 97 2.41 -16.44 17.02
CA SER A 97 2.29 -17.71 16.29
C SER A 97 2.94 -18.87 17.07
N THR A 98 4.11 -18.63 17.65
CA THR A 98 4.82 -19.61 18.49
C THR A 98 4.05 -19.94 19.75
N LEU A 99 3.59 -18.93 20.49
CA LEU A 99 2.76 -19.09 21.68
C LEU A 99 1.47 -19.87 21.37
N ASN A 100 0.79 -19.57 20.27
CA ASN A 100 -0.43 -20.27 19.88
C ASN A 100 -0.19 -21.77 19.65
N LYS A 101 0.93 -22.14 19.00
CA LYS A 101 1.31 -23.54 18.80
C LYS A 101 1.60 -24.24 20.14
N GLU A 102 2.27 -23.55 21.06
CA GLU A 102 2.55 -24.06 22.41
C GLU A 102 1.26 -24.28 23.21
N LEU A 103 0.33 -23.32 23.21
CA LEU A 103 -0.97 -23.45 23.88
C LEU A 103 -1.79 -24.64 23.35
N VAL A 104 -1.83 -24.83 22.03
CA VAL A 104 -2.49 -26.00 21.42
C VAL A 104 -1.79 -27.31 21.80
N SER A 105 -0.46 -27.30 21.91
CA SER A 105 0.31 -28.46 22.36
C SER A 105 0.01 -28.81 23.82
N LEU A 106 -0.06 -27.81 24.71
CA LEU A 106 -0.42 -28.00 26.11
C LEU A 106 -1.85 -28.54 26.28
N PHE A 107 -2.79 -28.06 25.46
CA PHE A 107 -4.15 -28.61 25.40
C PHE A 107 -4.14 -30.10 25.00
N ARG A 108 -3.42 -30.46 23.92
CA ARG A 108 -3.33 -31.84 23.45
C ARG A 108 -2.65 -32.80 24.42
N GLN A 109 -1.85 -32.28 25.35
CA GLN A 109 -1.17 -33.04 26.40
C GLN A 109 -1.98 -33.08 27.71
N ASP A 110 -3.24 -32.62 27.70
CA ASP A 110 -4.11 -32.51 28.88
C ASP A 110 -3.50 -31.66 30.02
N LYS A 111 -2.58 -30.75 29.70
CA LYS A 111 -1.92 -29.85 30.67
C LYS A 111 -2.71 -28.56 30.91
N LEU A 112 -3.56 -28.17 29.97
CA LEU A 112 -4.44 -27.01 30.09
C LEU A 112 -5.85 -27.35 29.60
N PRO A 113 -6.91 -26.95 30.34
CA PRO A 113 -8.28 -27.07 29.86
C PRO A 113 -8.53 -26.11 28.68
N TRP A 114 -9.53 -26.43 27.87
CA TRP A 114 -9.90 -25.63 26.70
C TRP A 114 -10.23 -24.18 27.06
N GLU A 115 -10.89 -23.96 28.18
CA GLU A 115 -11.30 -22.63 28.67
C GLU A 115 -10.07 -21.73 28.91
N ALA A 116 -9.00 -22.29 29.49
CA ALA A 116 -7.76 -21.58 29.72
C ALA A 116 -7.03 -21.28 28.41
N VAL A 117 -6.98 -22.26 27.50
CA VAL A 117 -6.37 -22.12 26.17
C VAL A 117 -7.08 -21.05 25.37
N ASN A 118 -8.42 -21.07 25.32
CA ASN A 118 -9.22 -20.09 24.61
C ASN A 118 -9.01 -18.67 25.18
N ALA A 119 -9.00 -18.51 26.51
CA ALA A 119 -8.70 -17.22 27.14
C ALA A 119 -7.29 -16.72 26.79
N CYS A 120 -6.29 -17.60 26.80
CA CYS A 120 -4.91 -17.29 26.40
C CYS A 120 -4.80 -16.88 24.93
N LEU A 121 -5.45 -17.59 24.01
CA LEU A 121 -5.51 -17.24 22.58
C LEU A 121 -6.17 -15.88 22.34
N MET A 122 -7.21 -15.56 23.13
CA MET A 122 -7.84 -14.24 23.08
C MET A 122 -6.88 -13.14 23.55
N ILE A 123 -6.17 -13.33 24.66
CA ILE A 123 -5.17 -12.37 25.15
C ILE A 123 -4.06 -12.16 24.12
N ALA A 124 -3.49 -13.24 23.58
CA ALA A 124 -2.43 -13.17 22.57
C ALA A 124 -2.88 -12.40 21.31
N ARG A 125 -4.12 -12.63 20.86
CA ARG A 125 -4.73 -11.87 19.76
C ARG A 125 -4.92 -10.40 20.12
N ARG A 126 -5.30 -10.06 21.36
CA ARG A 126 -5.47 -8.65 21.75
C ARG A 126 -4.14 -7.91 21.79
N LEU A 127 -3.06 -8.55 22.22
CA LEU A 127 -1.71 -7.97 22.19
C LEU A 127 -1.25 -7.70 20.75
N GLU A 128 -1.41 -8.66 19.84
CA GLU A 128 -1.10 -8.46 18.41
C GLU A 128 -1.94 -7.32 17.79
N ARG A 129 -3.21 -7.21 18.14
CA ARG A 129 -4.02 -6.07 17.68
C ARG A 129 -3.55 -4.73 18.24
N VAL A 130 -2.84 -4.69 19.37
CA VAL A 130 -2.19 -3.45 19.85
C VAL A 130 -1.05 -3.06 18.91
N SER A 131 -0.20 -4.01 18.49
CA SER A 131 0.83 -3.73 17.47
C SER A 131 0.23 -3.30 16.12
N ASP A 132 -0.90 -3.88 15.70
CA ASP A 132 -1.62 -3.43 14.50
C ASP A 132 -2.07 -1.96 14.62
N GLN A 133 -2.64 -1.57 15.76
CA GLN A 133 -3.04 -0.18 15.98
C GLN A 133 -1.84 0.75 16.08
N ALA A 134 -0.74 0.31 16.69
CA ALA A 134 0.49 1.07 16.73
C ALA A 134 1.04 1.32 15.31
N LYS A 135 1.00 0.31 14.43
CA LYS A 135 1.39 0.43 13.02
C LYS A 135 0.50 1.44 12.30
N ASN A 136 -0.81 1.40 12.56
CA ASN A 136 -1.76 2.38 12.04
C ASN A 136 -1.45 3.80 12.48
N ILE A 137 -1.04 4.01 13.73
CA ILE A 137 -0.63 5.33 14.24
C ILE A 137 0.68 5.78 13.58
N CYS A 138 1.67 4.90 13.43
CA CYS A 138 2.93 5.19 12.73
C CYS A 138 2.69 5.67 11.29
N LEU A 139 1.75 5.02 10.58
CA LEU A 139 1.38 5.40 9.22
C LEU A 139 0.76 6.80 9.16
N GLU A 140 -0.02 7.20 10.17
CA GLU A 140 -0.52 8.57 10.29
C GLU A 140 0.60 9.56 10.64
N ALA A 141 1.55 9.18 11.51
CA ALA A 141 2.71 10.01 11.85
C ALA A 141 3.55 10.34 10.61
N ILE A 142 3.83 9.33 9.78
CA ILE A 142 4.56 9.53 8.51
C ILE A 142 3.76 10.42 7.56
N TYR A 143 2.43 10.23 7.46
CA TYR A 143 1.59 11.09 6.62
C TYR A 143 1.58 12.54 7.07
N VAL A 144 1.52 12.81 8.38
CA VAL A 144 1.59 14.17 8.92
C VAL A 144 2.95 14.81 8.60
N ALA A 145 4.04 14.09 8.84
CA ALA A 145 5.41 14.56 8.64
C ALA A 145 5.77 14.80 7.16
N THR A 146 5.40 13.86 6.29
CA THR A 146 5.87 13.83 4.89
C THR A 146 4.82 14.23 3.86
N GLY A 147 3.53 14.21 4.23
CA GLY A 147 2.41 14.35 3.30
C GLY A 147 2.13 13.09 2.46
N GLN A 148 2.91 12.01 2.63
CA GLN A 148 2.74 10.77 1.87
C GLN A 148 1.91 9.75 2.65
N GLN A 149 0.80 9.30 2.06
CA GLN A 149 -0.11 8.36 2.72
C GLN A 149 0.36 6.92 2.46
N LEU A 150 0.90 6.28 3.50
CA LEU A 150 1.43 4.90 3.44
C LEU A 150 0.39 3.83 3.79
N LYS A 151 -0.76 4.23 4.34
CA LYS A 151 -1.64 3.32 5.08
C LYS A 151 -2.28 2.24 4.21
N HIS A 152 -2.57 2.54 2.95
CA HIS A 152 -3.03 1.62 1.92
C HIS A 152 -2.79 2.32 0.56
N PRO A 153 -2.42 1.63 -0.54
CA PRO A 153 -2.90 2.08 -1.84
C PRO A 153 -4.42 2.09 -1.66
N THR A 154 -5.03 3.27 -1.72
CA THR A 154 -6.45 3.52 -1.42
C THR A 154 -7.27 2.30 -1.79
N ALA A 155 -8.06 1.71 -0.87
CA ALA A 155 -9.04 0.72 -1.29
C ALA A 155 -9.90 1.41 -2.37
N GLY A 156 -9.72 1.00 -3.64
CA GLY A 156 -10.23 1.71 -4.81
C GLY A 156 -9.23 2.58 -5.60
N VAL A 157 -7.91 2.45 -5.45
CA VAL A 157 -6.91 3.05 -6.37
C VAL A 157 -6.03 1.98 -7.00
N PHE A 158 -6.11 1.85 -8.31
CA PHE A 158 -5.26 0.98 -9.12
C PHE A 158 -3.98 1.72 -9.54
N ARG A 159 -2.82 1.15 -9.19
CA ARG A 159 -1.51 1.70 -9.54
C ARG A 159 -0.88 0.93 -10.69
N VAL A 160 -0.54 1.64 -11.77
CA VAL A 160 0.06 1.09 -12.99
C VAL A 160 1.44 1.70 -13.20
N LEU A 161 2.45 0.85 -13.36
CA LEU A 161 3.81 1.26 -13.70
C LEU A 161 4.11 0.90 -15.15
N PHE A 162 4.37 1.90 -15.99
CA PHE A 162 4.87 1.71 -17.34
C PHE A 162 6.40 1.68 -17.34
N VAL A 163 6.98 0.62 -17.93
CA VAL A 163 8.44 0.46 -18.00
C VAL A 163 8.86 0.33 -19.46
N ASP A 164 9.86 1.11 -19.85
CA ASP A 164 10.61 0.90 -21.09
C ASP A 164 12.13 0.79 -20.81
N GLN A 165 12.95 0.79 -21.87
CA GLN A 165 14.39 0.65 -21.71
C GLN A 165 15.03 1.90 -21.11
N ASP A 166 14.56 3.09 -21.49
CA ASP A 166 15.31 4.35 -21.39
C ASP A 166 14.53 5.47 -20.70
N HIS A 167 13.41 5.16 -20.06
CA HIS A 167 12.42 6.11 -19.59
C HIS A 167 12.07 7.13 -20.70
N GLY A 168 11.87 6.58 -21.90
CA GLY A 168 11.75 7.28 -23.17
C GLY A 168 10.33 7.77 -23.44
N PRO A 169 10.00 8.08 -24.71
CA PRO A 169 8.70 8.66 -25.04
C PRO A 169 7.53 7.72 -24.77
N LEU A 170 7.70 6.41 -24.94
CA LEU A 170 6.60 5.46 -24.78
C LEU A 170 6.07 5.45 -23.34
N SER A 171 6.97 5.25 -22.36
CA SER A 171 6.57 5.17 -20.95
C SER A 171 6.03 6.51 -20.42
N ARG A 172 6.62 7.64 -20.82
CA ARG A 172 6.13 8.97 -20.41
C ARG A 172 4.83 9.37 -21.10
N MET A 173 4.64 9.03 -22.37
CA MET A 173 3.34 9.19 -23.03
C MET A 173 2.27 8.35 -22.35
N ALA A 174 2.59 7.10 -21.98
CA ALA A 174 1.65 6.24 -21.27
C ALA A 174 1.25 6.82 -19.90
N GLU A 175 2.22 7.28 -19.10
CA GLU A 175 1.95 7.99 -17.83
C GLU A 175 1.07 9.22 -18.06
N ALA A 176 1.41 10.06 -19.03
CA ALA A 176 0.70 11.29 -19.32
C ALA A 176 -0.73 11.05 -19.84
N ILE A 177 -0.92 10.07 -20.73
CA ILE A 177 -2.24 9.67 -21.25
C ILE A 177 -3.12 9.17 -20.11
N GLY A 178 -2.61 8.25 -19.28
CA GLY A 178 -3.35 7.70 -18.15
C GLY A 178 -3.74 8.80 -17.15
N THR A 179 -2.80 9.69 -16.82
CA THR A 179 -3.04 10.81 -15.91
C THR A 179 -4.06 11.80 -16.46
N ALA A 180 -4.04 12.07 -17.77
CA ALA A 180 -4.98 12.97 -18.43
C ALA A 180 -6.44 12.49 -18.40
N LEU A 181 -6.70 11.21 -18.09
CA LEU A 181 -8.05 10.69 -17.90
C LEU A 181 -8.73 11.26 -16.63
N GLY A 182 -7.96 11.83 -15.69
CA GLY A 182 -8.50 12.53 -14.53
C GLY A 182 -9.26 11.64 -13.52
N ARG A 183 -9.00 10.33 -13.55
CA ARG A 183 -9.68 9.35 -12.69
C ARG A 183 -8.91 9.16 -11.38
N SER A 184 -9.48 9.63 -10.26
CA SER A 184 -8.83 9.58 -8.95
C SER A 184 -8.58 8.15 -8.44
N GLU A 185 -9.30 7.17 -8.99
CA GLU A 185 -9.16 5.74 -8.72
C GLU A 185 -7.99 5.09 -9.50
N TRP A 186 -7.21 5.86 -10.26
CA TRP A 186 -6.02 5.37 -10.97
C TRP A 186 -4.80 6.24 -10.71
N VAL A 187 -3.66 5.60 -10.51
CA VAL A 187 -2.36 6.29 -10.45
C VAL A 187 -1.44 5.64 -11.47
N PHE A 188 -0.94 6.45 -12.39
CA PHE A 188 0.00 6.03 -13.42
C PHE A 188 1.39 6.57 -13.10
N SER A 189 2.41 5.77 -13.36
CA SER A 189 3.79 6.19 -13.27
C SER A 189 4.63 5.50 -14.33
N SER A 190 5.75 6.09 -14.70
CA SER A 190 6.70 5.53 -15.66
C SER A 190 8.11 5.43 -15.10
N ALA A 191 8.89 4.48 -15.61
CA ALA A 191 10.31 4.33 -15.32
C ALA A 191 11.04 3.68 -16.51
N GLY A 192 12.38 3.64 -16.45
CA GLY A 192 13.18 2.89 -17.41
C GLY A 192 14.38 2.18 -16.79
N LEU A 193 14.80 1.06 -17.39
CA LEU A 193 15.96 0.30 -16.88
C LEU A 193 17.28 1.08 -16.95
N ALA A 194 17.45 1.89 -18.00
CA ALA A 194 18.61 2.75 -18.26
C ALA A 194 18.15 4.17 -18.65
N PRO A 195 17.60 4.95 -17.70
CA PRO A 195 16.92 6.21 -17.98
C PRO A 195 17.79 7.23 -18.70
N ARG A 196 17.20 7.93 -19.67
CA ARG A 196 17.82 9.02 -20.43
C ARG A 196 16.90 10.26 -20.45
N PRO A 197 17.45 11.46 -20.67
CA PRO A 197 16.64 12.65 -20.94
C PRO A 197 15.70 12.43 -22.13
N LEU A 198 14.51 13.04 -22.07
CA LEU A 198 13.54 12.95 -23.15
C LEU A 198 14.07 13.72 -24.38
N ASP A 199 13.99 13.09 -25.55
CA ASP A 199 14.36 13.73 -26.82
C ASP A 199 13.47 14.93 -27.13
N GLU A 200 14.02 15.97 -27.77
CA GLU A 200 13.25 17.17 -28.11
C GLU A 200 12.05 16.89 -29.01
N ARG A 201 12.16 15.91 -29.93
CA ARG A 201 11.05 15.58 -30.84
C ARG A 201 9.88 15.00 -30.05
N ALA A 202 10.17 14.12 -29.10
CA ALA A 202 9.17 13.57 -28.20
C ALA A 202 8.51 14.67 -27.34
N ALA A 203 9.32 15.56 -26.76
CA ALA A 203 8.82 16.66 -25.94
C ALA A 203 7.88 17.59 -26.75
N ARG A 204 8.25 17.92 -28.00
CA ARG A 204 7.40 18.72 -28.90
C ARG A 204 6.08 18.01 -29.22
N PHE A 205 6.12 16.72 -29.55
CA PHE A 205 4.90 15.95 -29.84
C PHE A 205 3.95 15.90 -28.63
N MET A 206 4.48 15.60 -27.43
CA MET A 206 3.69 15.58 -26.20
C MET A 206 3.06 16.95 -25.92
N ALA A 207 3.81 18.04 -26.08
CA ALA A 207 3.29 19.40 -25.93
C ALA A 207 2.16 19.71 -26.93
N GLN A 208 2.27 19.28 -28.19
CA GLN A 208 1.20 19.43 -29.20
C GLN A 208 -0.08 18.70 -28.81
N LYS A 209 0.05 17.57 -28.10
CA LYS A 209 -1.09 16.80 -27.56
C LYS A 209 -1.61 17.31 -26.21
N GLY A 210 -1.00 18.38 -25.67
CA GLY A 210 -1.36 18.90 -24.35
C GLY A 210 -0.92 17.99 -23.19
N LEU A 211 0.03 17.09 -23.42
CA LEU A 211 0.57 16.18 -22.42
C LEU A 211 1.78 16.80 -21.72
N PRO A 212 1.89 16.70 -20.39
CA PRO A 212 3.10 17.12 -19.69
C PRO A 212 4.30 16.25 -20.10
N PRO A 213 5.53 16.78 -20.10
CA PRO A 213 6.75 16.04 -20.49
C PRO A 213 7.15 14.88 -19.55
N GLY A 214 6.34 14.64 -18.50
CA GLY A 214 6.57 13.64 -17.48
C GLY A 214 7.61 14.06 -16.44
N GLN A 215 7.91 13.13 -15.53
CA GLN A 215 8.92 13.32 -14.49
C GLN A 215 10.36 13.14 -15.03
N PRO A 216 11.39 13.58 -14.29
CA PRO A 216 12.79 13.35 -14.65
C PRO A 216 13.11 11.86 -14.90
N PRO A 217 14.20 11.56 -15.64
CA PRO A 217 14.68 10.19 -15.85
C PRO A 217 14.83 9.44 -14.52
N LYS A 218 14.15 8.29 -14.35
CA LYS A 218 14.19 7.50 -13.12
C LYS A 218 14.06 6.00 -13.41
N LYS A 219 14.70 5.20 -12.57
CA LYS A 219 14.68 3.73 -12.58
C LYS A 219 13.49 3.19 -11.77
N PRO A 220 13.09 1.91 -11.98
CA PRO A 220 12.02 1.30 -11.22
C PRO A 220 12.23 1.32 -9.70
N ASP A 221 13.45 1.08 -9.21
CA ASP A 221 13.82 1.12 -7.78
C ASP A 221 13.69 2.51 -7.14
N GLN A 222 13.67 3.56 -7.95
CA GLN A 222 13.44 4.94 -7.53
C GLN A 222 11.95 5.30 -7.47
N ILE A 223 11.05 4.39 -7.87
CA ILE A 223 9.60 4.58 -7.74
C ILE A 223 9.19 4.42 -6.28
N PRO A 224 8.60 5.46 -5.67
CA PRO A 224 8.15 5.38 -4.29
C PRO A 224 7.10 4.28 -4.11
N ASN A 225 7.31 3.43 -3.11
CA ASN A 225 6.39 2.35 -2.76
C ASN A 225 6.08 1.40 -3.95
N LEU A 226 7.12 0.95 -4.65
CA LEU A 226 7.02 0.04 -5.80
C LEU A 226 6.24 -1.27 -5.50
N ASP A 227 6.21 -1.69 -4.25
CA ASP A 227 5.43 -2.84 -3.75
C ASP A 227 3.91 -2.63 -3.88
N PHE A 228 3.46 -1.39 -4.01
CA PHE A 228 2.04 -1.05 -4.12
C PHE A 228 1.55 -0.95 -5.57
N TYR A 229 2.37 -1.30 -6.57
CA TYR A 229 1.94 -1.32 -7.97
C TYR A 229 1.31 -2.67 -8.30
N GLN A 230 0.00 -2.67 -8.52
CA GLN A 230 -0.75 -3.89 -8.87
C GLN A 230 -0.48 -4.33 -10.30
N ILE A 231 -0.17 -3.39 -11.20
CA ILE A 231 0.02 -3.67 -12.62
C ILE A 231 1.35 -3.05 -13.07
N VAL A 232 2.18 -3.87 -13.71
CA VAL A 232 3.42 -3.43 -14.36
C VAL A 232 3.29 -3.73 -15.84
N VAL A 233 3.46 -2.71 -16.67
CA VAL A 233 3.32 -2.80 -18.13
C VAL A 233 4.67 -2.52 -18.76
N CYS A 234 5.27 -3.54 -19.35
CA CYS A 234 6.50 -3.46 -20.12
C CYS A 234 6.17 -3.10 -21.57
N LEU A 235 6.66 -1.96 -22.06
CA LEU A 235 6.36 -1.44 -23.40
C LEU A 235 7.27 -2.03 -24.50
N ARG A 236 7.93 -3.15 -24.20
CA ARG A 236 8.75 -3.92 -25.13
C ARG A 236 8.73 -5.40 -24.71
N PRO A 237 8.66 -6.34 -25.67
CA PRO A 237 8.77 -7.77 -25.37
C PRO A 237 10.06 -8.13 -24.63
N GLY A 238 9.96 -9.01 -23.64
CA GLY A 238 11.10 -9.53 -22.87
C GLY A 238 11.76 -8.53 -21.92
N LEU A 239 11.11 -7.39 -21.67
CA LEU A 239 11.59 -6.41 -20.70
C LEU A 239 11.17 -6.79 -19.28
N CYS A 240 10.01 -7.43 -19.10
CA CYS A 240 9.51 -7.78 -17.77
C CYS A 240 10.43 -8.80 -17.07
N SER A 241 11.02 -9.74 -17.82
CA SER A 241 12.00 -10.70 -17.29
C SER A 241 13.32 -10.07 -16.82
N GLN A 242 13.61 -8.82 -17.22
CA GLN A 242 14.81 -8.08 -16.81
C GLN A 242 14.56 -7.20 -15.58
N LEU A 243 13.30 -7.03 -15.16
CA LEU A 243 12.96 -6.21 -14.02
C LEU A 243 13.27 -6.92 -12.70
N GLN A 244 14.10 -6.29 -11.88
CA GLN A 244 14.34 -6.72 -10.50
C GLN A 244 13.33 -6.00 -9.60
N LEU A 245 12.11 -6.52 -9.54
CA LEU A 245 11.07 -5.97 -8.68
C LEU A 245 11.03 -6.71 -7.33
N PRO A 246 10.75 -5.99 -6.24
CA PRO A 246 10.49 -6.62 -4.96
C PRO A 246 9.25 -7.54 -5.02
N PRO A 247 9.24 -8.63 -4.22
CA PRO A 247 8.17 -9.62 -4.25
C PRO A 247 6.85 -9.01 -3.77
N ALA A 248 5.87 -8.94 -4.68
CA ALA A 248 4.53 -8.45 -4.40
C ALA A 248 3.49 -9.16 -5.28
N LYS A 249 2.20 -9.16 -4.85
CA LYS A 249 1.09 -9.60 -5.70
C LYS A 249 0.85 -8.55 -6.79
N ARG A 250 1.35 -8.79 -8.00
CA ARG A 250 1.19 -7.91 -9.17
C ARG A 250 0.92 -8.70 -10.45
N VAL A 251 0.30 -8.04 -11.41
CA VAL A 251 0.13 -8.52 -12.79
C VAL A 251 1.17 -7.84 -13.66
N GLU A 252 1.91 -8.63 -14.42
CA GLU A 252 2.89 -8.15 -15.39
C GLU A 252 2.33 -8.35 -16.79
N LEU A 253 2.28 -7.26 -17.56
CA LEU A 253 1.79 -7.22 -18.93
C LEU A 253 2.93 -6.76 -19.85
N GLU A 254 3.00 -7.32 -21.04
CA GLU A 254 3.88 -6.83 -22.10
C GLU A 254 3.03 -6.26 -23.24
N TRP A 255 3.28 -5.01 -23.59
CA TRP A 255 2.68 -4.34 -24.74
C TRP A 255 3.75 -4.12 -25.80
N GLU A 256 3.45 -4.53 -27.04
CA GLU A 256 4.31 -4.29 -28.17
C GLU A 256 3.92 -2.95 -28.83
N VAL A 257 4.67 -1.89 -28.48
CA VAL A 257 4.50 -0.57 -29.08
C VAL A 257 5.79 -0.18 -29.79
N PRO A 258 5.78 0.05 -31.12
CA PRO A 258 6.95 0.51 -31.85
C PRO A 258 7.47 1.83 -31.26
N ASP A 259 8.76 1.88 -30.96
CA ASP A 259 9.43 3.04 -30.38
C ASP A 259 9.60 4.15 -31.45
N PRO A 260 8.84 5.27 -31.37
CA PRO A 260 8.85 6.30 -32.39
C PRO A 260 10.20 7.05 -32.44
N SER A 261 11.00 7.02 -31.38
CA SER A 261 12.33 7.64 -31.32
C SER A 261 13.31 7.03 -32.33
N ARG A 262 13.07 5.77 -32.72
CA ARG A 262 13.91 5.01 -33.64
C ARG A 262 13.51 5.19 -35.10
N CYS A 263 12.39 5.85 -35.36
CA CYS A 263 11.97 6.17 -36.72
C CYS A 263 12.95 7.19 -37.32
N GLY A 264 13.66 6.76 -38.36
CA GLY A 264 14.38 7.66 -39.26
C GLY A 264 13.52 7.94 -40.49
N GLY A 265 13.59 9.16 -41.03
CA GLY A 265 12.79 9.56 -42.18
C GLY A 265 12.50 11.06 -42.21
N SER A 266 11.56 11.44 -43.05
CA SER A 266 10.99 12.79 -43.12
C SER A 266 10.26 13.15 -41.83
N GLU A 267 10.10 14.45 -41.54
CA GLU A 267 9.34 14.91 -40.36
C GLU A 267 7.90 14.36 -40.33
N ALA A 268 7.29 14.16 -41.50
CA ALA A 268 5.95 13.59 -41.63
C ALA A 268 5.90 12.11 -41.19
N GLU A 269 6.91 11.31 -41.55
CA GLU A 269 7.01 9.89 -41.14
C GLU A 269 7.26 9.77 -39.63
N VAL A 270 8.13 10.62 -39.09
CA VAL A 270 8.39 10.67 -37.64
C VAL A 270 7.12 11.07 -36.89
N GLN A 271 6.42 12.11 -37.34
CA GLN A 271 5.16 12.53 -36.73
C GLN A 271 4.10 11.41 -36.79
N ALA A 272 4.00 10.71 -37.93
CA ALA A 272 3.10 9.57 -38.08
C ALA A 272 3.44 8.42 -37.12
N ALA A 273 4.74 8.16 -36.88
CA ALA A 273 5.17 7.16 -35.92
C ALA A 273 4.78 7.52 -34.47
N TYR A 274 4.97 8.79 -34.07
CA TYR A 274 4.52 9.27 -32.77
C TYR A 274 2.99 9.20 -32.62
N GLU A 275 2.25 9.56 -33.67
CA GLU A 275 0.78 9.45 -33.67
C GLU A 275 0.33 8.00 -33.52
N ALA A 276 0.94 7.06 -34.27
CA ALA A 276 0.61 5.65 -34.19
C ALA A 276 0.88 5.05 -32.79
N ALA A 277 2.02 5.42 -32.18
CA ALA A 277 2.35 5.02 -30.82
C ALA A 277 1.35 5.61 -29.81
N TYR A 278 1.01 6.90 -29.93
CA TYR A 278 0.03 7.57 -29.08
C TYR A 278 -1.36 6.92 -29.14
N GLN A 279 -1.86 6.65 -30.36
CA GLN A 279 -3.17 6.01 -30.55
C GLN A 279 -3.20 4.58 -30.00
N THR A 280 -2.10 3.84 -30.18
CA THR A 280 -1.93 2.50 -29.59
C THR A 280 -1.99 2.57 -28.07
N LEU A 281 -1.17 3.40 -27.44
CA LEU A 281 -1.17 3.55 -25.97
C LEU A 281 -2.53 3.99 -25.44
N GLN A 282 -3.21 4.92 -26.12
CA GLN A 282 -4.54 5.38 -25.71
C GLN A 282 -5.58 4.26 -25.74
N ARG A 283 -5.52 3.37 -26.74
CA ARG A 283 -6.37 2.18 -26.83
C ARG A 283 -6.06 1.19 -25.71
N GLU A 284 -4.79 0.77 -25.59
CA GLU A 284 -4.40 -0.24 -24.59
C GLU A 284 -4.69 0.22 -23.15
N ILE A 285 -4.45 1.49 -22.83
CA ILE A 285 -4.76 2.06 -21.50
C ILE A 285 -6.27 2.04 -21.23
N ARG A 286 -7.10 2.36 -22.24
CA ARG A 286 -8.55 2.31 -22.11
C ARG A 286 -9.03 0.88 -21.88
N ASP A 287 -8.51 -0.07 -22.65
CA ASP A 287 -8.89 -1.48 -22.57
C ASP A 287 -8.47 -2.08 -21.23
N LEU A 288 -7.28 -1.73 -20.73
CA LEU A 288 -6.81 -2.10 -19.39
C LEU A 288 -7.78 -1.62 -18.30
N ILE A 289 -8.15 -0.34 -18.35
CA ILE A 289 -9.07 0.25 -17.36
C ILE A 289 -10.43 -0.44 -17.43
N GLN A 290 -10.95 -0.74 -18.64
CA GLN A 290 -12.21 -1.44 -18.81
C GLN A 290 -12.17 -2.88 -18.29
N ALA A 291 -11.10 -3.62 -18.55
CA ALA A 291 -10.95 -5.00 -18.10
C ALA A 291 -10.97 -5.10 -16.57
N VAL A 292 -10.29 -4.16 -15.90
CA VAL A 292 -10.23 -4.11 -14.43
C VAL A 292 -11.56 -3.66 -13.81
N LEU A 293 -12.22 -2.65 -14.39
CA LEU A 293 -13.54 -2.19 -13.88
C LEU A 293 -14.67 -3.19 -14.19
N GLY A 294 -14.57 -3.95 -15.29
CA GLY A 294 -15.54 -4.96 -15.69
C GLY A 294 -15.53 -6.24 -14.85
N SER A 295 -14.48 -6.46 -14.05
CA SER A 295 -14.39 -7.62 -13.14
C SER A 295 -15.15 -7.39 -11.82
N ASP A 296 -15.37 -6.14 -11.42
CA ASP A 296 -16.09 -5.81 -10.17
C ASP A 296 -17.63 -5.91 -10.30
N ASN A 297 -18.19 -5.86 -11.50
CA ASN A 297 -19.65 -5.97 -11.70
C ASN A 297 -20.19 -7.41 -11.75
N VAL A 298 -19.33 -8.43 -11.80
CA VAL A 298 -19.77 -9.84 -11.88
C VAL A 298 -19.92 -10.47 -10.48
N ALA A 299 -19.33 -9.89 -9.44
CA ALA A 299 -19.33 -10.47 -8.10
C ALA A 299 -20.52 -10.06 -7.20
N HIS A 300 -21.34 -9.08 -7.60
CA HIS A 300 -22.46 -8.60 -6.79
C HIS A 300 -23.87 -8.96 -7.29
N GLU A 301 -24.02 -9.66 -8.41
CA GLU A 301 -25.34 -10.07 -8.94
C GLU A 301 -25.69 -11.56 -8.81
N GLN A 302 -24.84 -12.39 -8.20
CA GLN A 302 -25.14 -13.82 -8.00
C GLN A 302 -25.12 -14.26 -6.53
N SER A 303 -25.83 -13.55 -5.66
CA SER A 303 -26.25 -14.08 -4.34
C SER A 303 -27.41 -13.26 -3.78
N ASN A 304 -28.57 -13.34 -4.44
CA ASN A 304 -29.84 -13.09 -3.76
C ASN A 304 -30.92 -14.03 -4.28
N PRO A 305 -31.14 -15.21 -3.66
CA PRO A 305 -32.39 -15.91 -3.83
C PRO A 305 -33.43 -15.24 -2.92
N MET A 306 -34.09 -14.20 -3.43
CA MET A 306 -35.52 -14.00 -3.14
C MET A 306 -36.24 -15.12 -3.91
N ASN A 307 -37.20 -15.88 -3.39
CA ASN A 307 -38.19 -15.63 -2.36
C ASN A 307 -38.86 -16.97 -2.01
N LEU A 308 -39.48 -17.00 -0.82
CA LEU A 308 -40.73 -17.72 -0.46
C LEU A 308 -40.83 -19.23 -0.72
#